data_AF-A0A537LMZ2-F1
#
_entry.id   AF-A0A537LMZ2-F1
#
_cell.length_a   1.000
_cell.length_b   1.000
_cell.length_c   1.000
_cell.angle_alpha   90.00
_cell.angle_beta   90.00
_cell.angle_gamma   90.00
#
_symmetry.space_group_name_H-M   'P 1'
#
loop_
_entity.id
_entity.type
_entity.pdbx_description
1 polymer ?
#
loop_
_entity_poly.entity_id
_entity_poly.type
_entity_poly.pdbx_seq_one_letter_code
_entity_poly.pdbx_strand_id
1 'polypeptide(L)'
;MRRLPRGLMTVLVLLSASAGWQMFAVQILMNARDAQLAAFRDQAYRQTRQVAQLQEMLRARDSKVINLLDMVSRQDQELVDLRAQVDRSRVRDRIELSRSNLSMLAAGLEHFFKDNGQYPARLAELVPRYLNAIPLEPCTNASYVYRPISRPRLDYSLSTGGYPATSECSRVAAGLSFAPALGLVNQP
;
A
#
# COMPACT_ATOMS: atom_id res chain seq x y z
N MET A 1 -86.31 5.03 70.90
CA MET A 1 -86.11 6.49 70.69
C MET A 1 -84.68 6.88 71.07
N ARG A 2 -83.85 7.18 70.07
CA ARG A 2 -83.04 8.41 70.02
C ARG A 2 -83.04 8.81 68.54
N ARG A 3 -84.02 9.62 68.12
CA ARG A 3 -84.02 10.18 66.76
C ARG A 3 -82.77 11.05 66.67
N LEU A 4 -81.85 10.66 65.79
CA LEU A 4 -80.67 11.47 65.51
C LEU A 4 -81.15 12.87 65.08
N PRO A 5 -80.60 13.95 65.67
CA PRO A 5 -81.04 15.30 65.35
C PRO A 5 -80.89 15.52 63.85
N ARG A 6 -81.87 16.17 63.21
CA ARG A 6 -81.91 16.33 61.74
C ARG A 6 -80.59 16.85 61.16
N GLY A 7 -79.88 17.73 61.88
CA GLY A 7 -78.56 18.21 61.49
C GLY A 7 -77.47 17.12 61.43
N LEU A 8 -77.52 16.08 62.27
CA LEU A 8 -76.54 15.00 62.30
C LEU A 8 -76.71 14.04 61.12
N MET A 9 -77.96 13.81 60.67
CA MET A 9 -78.23 13.06 59.43
C MET A 9 -77.74 13.80 58.20
N THR A 10 -77.94 15.11 58.12
CA THR A 10 -77.42 15.93 57.01
C THR A 10 -75.89 15.92 56.97
N VAL A 11 -75.23 16.00 58.13
CA VAL A 11 -73.77 15.92 58.24
C VAL A 11 -73.26 14.54 57.80
N LEU A 12 -73.92 13.44 58.16
CA LEU A 12 -73.53 12.09 57.76
C LEU A 12 -73.67 11.85 56.25
N VAL A 13 -74.71 12.38 55.61
CA VAL A 13 -74.88 12.31 54.15
C VAL A 13 -73.87 13.20 53.41
N LEU A 14 -73.55 14.38 53.95
CA LEU A 14 -72.51 15.24 53.41
C LEU A 14 -71.11 14.62 53.57
N LEU A 15 -70.85 13.93 54.68
CA LEU A 15 -69.60 13.20 54.92
C LEU A 15 -69.46 11.96 54.02
N SER A 16 -70.55 11.22 53.77
CA SER A 16 -70.49 10.06 52.86
C SER A 16 -70.35 10.51 51.41
N ALA A 17 -70.98 11.61 51.02
CA ALA A 17 -70.79 12.24 49.72
C ALA A 17 -69.35 12.74 49.55
N SER A 18 -68.75 13.42 50.54
CA SER A 18 -67.37 13.91 50.43
C SER A 18 -66.34 12.78 50.37
N ALA A 19 -66.54 11.70 51.13
CA ALA A 19 -65.68 10.52 51.08
C ALA A 19 -65.75 9.80 49.71
N GLY A 20 -66.94 9.70 49.12
CA GLY A 20 -67.11 9.12 47.78
C GLY A 20 -66.42 9.93 46.68
N TRP A 21 -66.52 11.26 46.73
CA TRP A 21 -65.85 12.16 45.79
C TRP A 21 -64.32 12.13 45.95
N GLN A 22 -63.80 12.03 47.17
CA GLN A 22 -62.37 11.86 47.43
C GLN A 22 -61.82 10.55 46.86
N MET A 23 -62.54 9.44 47.05
CA MET A 23 -62.14 8.14 46.48
C MET A 23 -62.16 8.14 44.95
N PHE A 24 -63.15 8.79 44.33
CA PHE A 24 -63.21 8.94 42.87
C PHE A 24 -62.05 9.79 42.33
N ALA A 25 -61.70 10.89 43.01
CA ALA A 25 -60.56 11.72 42.65
C ALA A 25 -59.22 10.95 42.77
N VAL A 26 -59.05 10.15 43.84
CA VAL A 26 -57.89 9.27 44.00
C VAL A 26 -57.82 8.22 42.88
N GLN A 27 -58.96 7.61 42.52
CA GLN A 27 -59.03 6.64 41.43
C GLN A 27 -58.62 7.26 40.07
N ILE A 28 -59.09 8.47 39.76
CA ILE A 28 -58.71 9.18 38.53
C ILE A 28 -57.20 9.46 38.50
N LEU A 29 -56.63 9.93 39.61
CA LEU A 29 -55.18 10.20 39.72
C LEU A 29 -54.35 8.92 39.60
N MET A 30 -54.78 7.82 40.20
CA MET A 30 -54.14 6.51 40.06
C MET A 30 -54.18 6.04 38.60
N ASN A 31 -55.35 6.09 37.95
CA ASN A 31 -55.50 5.73 36.55
C ASN A 31 -54.60 6.59 35.62
N ALA A 32 -54.50 7.90 35.89
CA ALA A 32 -53.63 8.80 35.13
C ALA A 32 -52.13 8.47 35.33
N ARG A 33 -51.72 8.14 36.57
CA ARG A 33 -50.36 7.70 36.89
C ARG A 33 -50.03 6.37 36.21
N ASP A 34 -50.96 5.42 36.22
CA ASP A 34 -50.78 4.12 35.57
C ASP A 34 -50.66 4.27 34.05
N ALA A 35 -51.45 5.15 33.44
CA ALA A 35 -51.33 5.48 32.03
C ALA A 35 -49.97 6.13 31.69
N GLN A 36 -49.48 7.05 32.53
CA GLN A 36 -48.14 7.64 32.37
C GLN A 36 -47.03 6.59 32.51
N LEU A 37 -47.10 5.72 33.53
CA LEU A 37 -46.15 4.63 33.73
C LEU A 37 -46.14 3.65 32.56
N ALA A 38 -47.31 3.34 31.99
CA ALA A 38 -47.41 2.53 30.79
C ALA A 38 -46.74 3.21 29.59
N ALA A 39 -47.00 4.50 29.36
CA ALA A 39 -46.38 5.25 28.28
C ALA A 39 -44.84 5.33 28.40
N PHE A 40 -44.33 5.55 29.62
CA PHE A 40 -42.88 5.53 29.87
C PHE A 40 -42.27 4.15 29.63
N ARG A 41 -42.96 3.09 30.05
CA ARG A 41 -42.52 1.71 29.81
C ARG A 41 -42.46 1.41 28.30
N ASP A 42 -43.47 1.82 27.54
CA ASP A 42 -43.50 1.66 26.08
C ASP A 42 -42.38 2.43 25.40
N GLN A 43 -42.09 3.64 25.87
CA GLN A 43 -40.97 4.43 25.38
C GLN A 43 -39.63 3.75 25.67
N ALA A 44 -39.44 3.23 26.88
CA ALA A 44 -38.24 2.48 27.24
C ALA A 44 -38.07 1.24 26.34
N TYR A 45 -39.14 0.46 26.12
CA TYR A 45 -39.11 -0.69 25.21
C TYR A 45 -38.73 -0.30 23.78
N ARG A 46 -39.27 0.80 23.24
CA ARG A 46 -38.92 1.29 21.89
C ARG A 46 -37.45 1.69 21.81
N GLN A 47 -36.95 2.42 22.81
CA GLN A 47 -35.54 2.81 22.87
C GLN A 47 -34.61 1.59 22.95
N THR A 48 -34.93 0.60 23.79
CA THR A 48 -34.14 -0.63 23.89
C THR A 48 -34.06 -1.37 22.56
N ARG A 49 -35.15 -1.44 21.79
CA ARG A 49 -35.13 -2.03 20.44
C ARG A 49 -34.28 -1.25 19.46
N GLN A 50 -34.36 0.08 19.47
CA GLN A 50 -33.54 0.92 18.60
C GLN A 50 -32.05 0.76 18.90
N VAL A 51 -31.67 0.74 20.19
CA VAL A 51 -30.28 0.51 20.60
C VAL A 51 -29.80 -0.88 20.16
N ALA A 52 -30.61 -1.92 20.30
CA ALA A 52 -30.25 -3.26 19.84
C ALA A 52 -30.04 -3.31 18.32
N GLN A 53 -30.88 -2.64 17.54
CA GLN A 53 -30.74 -2.56 16.08
C GLN A 53 -29.47 -1.79 15.67
N LEU A 54 -29.19 -0.64 16.31
CA LEU A 54 -27.97 0.13 16.06
C LEU A 54 -26.73 -0.68 16.37
N GLN A 55 -26.73 -1.41 17.50
CA GLN A 55 -25.61 -2.26 17.89
C GLN A 55 -25.35 -3.36 16.86
N GLU A 56 -26.40 -3.93 16.28
CA GLU A 56 -26.25 -4.94 15.21
C GLU A 56 -25.68 -4.34 13.92
N MET A 57 -26.16 -3.16 13.52
CA MET A 57 -25.59 -2.45 12.37
C MET A 57 -24.12 -2.07 12.61
N LEU A 58 -23.74 -1.68 13.83
CA LEU A 58 -22.36 -1.41 14.19
C LEU A 58 -21.50 -2.68 14.07
N ARG A 59 -21.95 -3.82 14.61
CA ARG A 59 -21.25 -5.11 14.45
C ARG A 59 -21.07 -5.50 12.98
N ALA A 60 -22.11 -5.33 12.17
CA ALA A 60 -22.04 -5.60 10.73
C ALA A 60 -21.07 -4.65 10.00
N ARG A 61 -20.98 -3.38 10.43
CA ARG A 61 -19.98 -2.45 9.92
C ARG A 61 -18.57 -2.86 10.35
N ASP A 62 -18.37 -3.23 11.61
CA ASP A 62 -17.07 -3.64 12.13
C ASP A 62 -16.53 -4.87 11.40
N SER A 63 -17.37 -5.88 11.16
CA SER A 63 -16.97 -7.06 10.37
C SER A 63 -16.62 -6.69 8.92
N LYS A 64 -17.38 -5.78 8.30
CA LYS A 64 -17.07 -5.28 6.95
C LYS A 64 -15.75 -4.51 6.91
N VAL A 65 -15.46 -3.70 7.93
CA VAL A 65 -14.20 -2.97 8.06
C VAL A 65 -13.03 -3.94 8.19
N ILE A 66 -13.16 -4.98 9.02
CA ILE A 66 -12.13 -6.02 9.16
C ILE A 66 -11.85 -6.70 7.81
N ASN A 67 -12.89 -7.07 7.06
CA ASN A 67 -12.72 -7.69 5.74
C ASN A 67 -12.05 -6.75 4.73
N LEU A 68 -12.41 -5.46 4.74
CA LEU A 68 -11.78 -4.47 3.88
C LEU A 68 -10.31 -4.26 4.24
N LEU A 69 -9.98 -4.22 5.53
CA LEU A 69 -8.60 -4.13 6.00
C LEU A 69 -7.76 -5.33 5.55
N ASP A 70 -8.31 -6.55 5.62
CA ASP A 70 -7.62 -7.75 5.12
C ASP A 70 -7.41 -7.69 3.60
N MET A 71 -8.41 -7.26 2.83
CA MET A 71 -8.26 -7.08 1.38
C MET A 71 -7.21 -6.03 1.03
N VAL A 72 -7.22 -4.87 1.70
CA VAL A 72 -6.23 -3.81 1.49
C VAL A 72 -4.83 -4.30 1.83
N SER A 73 -4.66 -4.99 2.97
CA SER A 73 -3.38 -5.58 3.37
C SER A 73 -2.83 -6.56 2.33
N ARG A 74 -3.68 -7.43 1.77
CA ARG A 74 -3.28 -8.35 0.70
C ARG A 74 -2.88 -7.62 -0.59
N GLN A 75 -3.63 -6.59 -0.98
CA GLN A 75 -3.31 -5.78 -2.15
C GLN A 75 -1.99 -5.04 -1.99
N ASP A 76 -1.72 -4.48 -0.80
CA ASP A 76 -0.47 -3.80 -0.51
C ASP A 76 0.72 -4.76 -0.63
N GLN A 77 0.58 -6.00 -0.13
CA GLN A 77 1.61 -7.03 -0.26
C GLN A 77 1.87 -7.40 -1.73
N GLU A 78 0.81 -7.59 -2.52
CA GLU A 78 0.92 -7.90 -3.95
C GLU A 78 1.60 -6.76 -4.74
N LEU A 79 1.26 -5.51 -4.43
CA LEU A 79 1.88 -4.34 -5.06
C LEU A 79 3.38 -4.25 -4.74
N VAL A 80 3.80 -4.59 -3.52
CA VAL A 80 5.22 -4.62 -3.14
C VAL A 80 5.96 -5.69 -3.94
N ASP A 81 5.39 -6.89 -4.06
CA ASP A 81 6.01 -7.99 -4.78
C ASP A 81 6.10 -7.70 -6.29
N LEU A 82 5.05 -7.13 -6.89
CA LEU A 82 5.05 -6.74 -8.30
C LEU A 82 6.10 -5.67 -8.59
N ARG A 83 6.22 -4.65 -7.73
CA ARG A 83 7.26 -3.61 -7.87
C ARG A 83 8.65 -4.22 -7.82
N ALA A 84 8.91 -5.10 -6.85
CA ALA A 84 10.19 -5.79 -6.73
C ALA A 84 10.51 -6.65 -7.95
N GLN A 85 9.51 -7.31 -8.56
CA GLN A 85 9.70 -8.08 -9.79
C GLN A 85 10.03 -7.19 -10.99
N VAL A 86 9.29 -6.09 -11.17
CA VAL A 86 9.52 -5.14 -12.26
C VAL A 86 10.90 -4.53 -12.17
N ASP A 87 11.34 -4.12 -10.98
CA ASP A 87 12.66 -3.54 -10.80
C ASP A 87 13.77 -4.56 -11.10
N ARG A 88 13.61 -5.83 -10.68
CA ARG A 88 14.52 -6.92 -11.07
C ARG A 88 14.57 -7.13 -12.58
N SER A 89 13.45 -7.05 -13.28
CA SER A 89 13.40 -7.17 -14.74
C SER A 89 14.18 -6.03 -15.40
N ARG A 90 13.90 -4.78 -15.02
CA ARG A 90 14.57 -3.60 -15.56
C ARG A 90 16.08 -3.64 -15.35
N VAL A 91 16.53 -4.09 -14.18
CA VAL A 91 17.95 -4.25 -13.89
C VAL A 91 18.58 -5.29 -14.82
N ARG A 92 17.93 -6.44 -15.05
CA ARG A 92 18.42 -7.44 -16.00
C ARG A 92 18.51 -6.87 -17.41
N ASP A 93 17.49 -6.15 -17.87
CA ASP A 93 17.48 -5.55 -19.21
C ASP A 93 18.66 -4.58 -19.40
N ARG A 94 18.96 -3.77 -18.37
CA ARG A 94 20.13 -2.88 -18.38
C ARG A 94 21.44 -3.65 -18.48
N ILE A 95 21.60 -4.73 -17.72
CA ILE A 95 22.80 -5.57 -17.78
C ILE A 95 22.98 -6.21 -19.16
N GLU A 96 21.90 -6.70 -19.77
CA GLU A 96 21.94 -7.27 -21.11
C GLU A 96 22.27 -6.23 -22.18
N LEU A 97 21.76 -5.00 -22.05
CA LEU A 97 22.18 -3.87 -22.87
C LEU A 97 23.67 -3.56 -22.67
N SER A 98 24.19 -3.61 -21.44
CA SER A 98 25.61 -3.42 -21.16
C SER A 98 26.47 -4.51 -21.83
N ARG A 99 26.02 -5.78 -21.82
CA ARG A 99 26.68 -6.88 -22.55
C ARG A 99 26.69 -6.61 -24.06
N SER A 100 25.54 -6.23 -24.62
CA SER A 100 25.41 -5.93 -26.05
C SER A 100 26.33 -4.78 -26.49
N ASN A 101 26.37 -3.69 -25.71
CA ASN A 101 27.25 -2.57 -25.95
C ASN A 101 28.74 -2.97 -25.93
N LEU A 102 29.16 -3.80 -24.97
CA LEU A 102 30.53 -4.32 -24.91
C LEU A 102 30.88 -5.18 -26.12
N SER A 103 29.98 -6.06 -26.55
CA SER A 103 30.16 -6.87 -27.76
C SER A 103 30.28 -6.00 -29.02
N MET A 104 29.45 -4.96 -29.14
CA MET A 104 29.51 -4.01 -30.25
C MET A 104 30.84 -3.25 -30.27
N LEU A 105 31.29 -2.75 -29.11
CA LEU A 105 32.57 -2.07 -28.97
C LEU A 105 33.74 -3.00 -29.32
N ALA A 106 33.71 -4.24 -28.84
CA ALA A 106 34.71 -5.26 -29.17
C ALA A 106 34.79 -5.56 -30.67
N ALA A 107 33.63 -5.67 -31.34
CA ALA A 107 33.59 -5.85 -32.79
C ALA A 107 34.20 -4.64 -33.53
N GLY A 108 33.88 -3.42 -33.11
CA GLY A 108 34.48 -2.20 -33.67
C GLY A 108 36.01 -2.16 -33.49
N LEU A 109 36.51 -2.58 -32.32
CA LEU A 109 37.94 -2.70 -32.05
C LEU A 109 38.63 -3.72 -32.96
N GLU A 110 38.01 -4.87 -33.19
CA GLU A 110 38.54 -5.91 -34.08
C GLU A 110 38.61 -5.43 -35.54
N HIS A 111 37.55 -4.75 -36.01
CA HIS A 111 37.56 -4.14 -37.34
C HIS A 111 38.65 -3.06 -37.48
N PHE A 112 38.85 -2.23 -36.46
CA PHE A 112 39.94 -1.26 -36.44
C PHE A 112 41.31 -1.95 -36.51
N PHE A 113 41.51 -3.03 -35.74
CA PHE A 113 42.74 -3.80 -35.74
C PHE A 113 43.05 -4.38 -37.12
N LYS A 114 42.04 -4.96 -37.78
CA LYS A 114 42.17 -5.54 -39.13
C LYS A 114 42.65 -4.52 -40.17
N ASP A 115 42.20 -3.27 -40.06
CA ASP A 115 42.57 -2.20 -41.00
C ASP A 115 43.93 -1.56 -40.68
N ASN A 116 44.32 -1.50 -39.40
CA ASN A 116 45.46 -0.70 -38.95
C ASN A 116 46.64 -1.52 -38.39
N GLY A 117 46.46 -2.82 -38.18
CA GLY A 117 47.44 -3.72 -37.57
C GLY A 117 47.67 -3.49 -36.06
N GLN A 118 46.88 -2.61 -35.43
CA GLN A 118 46.95 -2.30 -33.99
C GLN A 118 45.62 -1.72 -33.50
N TYR A 119 45.31 -1.89 -32.22
CA TYR A 119 44.14 -1.29 -31.58
C TYR A 119 44.28 0.24 -31.39
N PRO A 120 43.16 0.99 -31.30
CA PRO A 120 43.20 2.44 -31.15
C PRO A 120 43.76 2.86 -29.79
N ALA A 121 44.22 4.11 -29.68
CA ALA A 121 44.65 4.66 -28.39
C ALA A 121 43.45 4.99 -27.49
N ARG A 122 42.31 5.35 -28.08
CA ARG A 122 41.05 5.66 -27.38
C ARG A 122 39.83 5.22 -28.20
N LEU A 123 38.73 4.90 -27.52
CA LEU A 123 37.48 4.45 -28.18
C LEU A 123 36.92 5.46 -29.19
N ALA A 124 37.15 6.76 -29.00
CA ALA A 124 36.68 7.80 -29.91
C ALA A 124 37.20 7.64 -31.36
N GLU A 125 38.30 6.92 -31.57
CA GLU A 125 38.85 6.64 -32.91
C GLU A 125 38.02 5.61 -33.70
N LEU A 126 37.10 4.91 -33.02
CA LEU A 126 36.16 4.00 -33.69
C LEU A 126 35.06 4.75 -34.45
N VAL A 127 34.81 6.01 -34.11
CA VAL A 127 33.72 6.81 -34.68
C VAL A 127 34.25 7.76 -35.76
N PRO A 128 33.52 7.96 -36.89
CA PRO A 128 32.27 7.29 -37.27
C PRO A 128 32.49 6.01 -38.08
N ARG A 129 33.74 5.66 -38.41
CA ARG A 129 34.03 4.63 -39.43
C ARG A 129 33.67 3.21 -39.01
N TYR A 130 33.87 2.86 -37.74
CA TYR A 130 33.66 1.51 -37.21
C TYR A 130 32.41 1.43 -36.31
N LEU A 131 32.00 2.56 -35.73
CA LEU A 131 30.81 2.70 -34.89
C LEU A 131 30.13 4.04 -35.17
N ASN A 132 28.80 4.08 -35.07
CA ASN A 132 28.03 5.32 -35.23
C ASN A 132 28.27 6.31 -34.08
N ALA A 133 28.35 5.80 -32.85
CA ALA A 133 28.65 6.55 -31.63
C ALA A 133 29.18 5.59 -30.56
N ILE A 134 29.85 6.13 -29.55
CA ILE A 134 30.24 5.36 -28.37
C ILE A 134 29.05 5.34 -27.39
N PRO A 135 28.47 4.17 -27.06
CA PRO A 135 27.36 4.09 -26.13
C PRO A 135 27.81 4.44 -24.70
N LEU A 136 26.86 4.92 -23.90
CA LEU A 136 27.00 5.03 -22.46
C LEU A 136 26.52 3.76 -21.78
N GLU A 137 27.05 3.49 -20.59
CA GLU A 137 26.72 2.33 -19.80
C GLU A 137 25.34 2.52 -19.12
N PRO A 138 24.33 1.66 -19.39
CA PRO A 138 22.96 1.81 -18.89
C PRO A 138 22.75 1.89 -17.37
N CYS A 139 23.63 1.30 -16.57
CA CYS A 139 23.49 1.27 -15.11
C CYS A 139 24.01 2.55 -14.43
N THR A 140 25.02 3.18 -15.00
CA THR A 140 25.77 4.30 -14.41
C THR A 140 25.72 5.58 -15.23
N ASN A 141 25.27 5.48 -16.48
CA ASN A 141 25.36 6.52 -17.51
C ASN A 141 26.80 7.02 -17.75
N ALA A 142 27.80 6.21 -17.38
CA ALA A 142 29.21 6.51 -17.55
C ALA A 142 29.75 5.94 -18.87
N SER A 143 30.94 6.38 -19.28
CA SER A 143 31.65 5.77 -20.40
C SER A 143 32.29 4.44 -20.01
N TYR A 144 32.36 3.51 -20.95
CA TYR A 144 33.11 2.27 -20.79
C TYR A 144 34.61 2.52 -20.58
N VAL A 145 35.24 1.69 -19.76
CA VAL A 145 36.67 1.73 -19.47
C VAL A 145 37.39 0.88 -20.50
N TYR A 146 38.21 1.54 -21.33
CA TYR A 146 39.06 0.91 -22.33
C TYR A 146 40.53 1.20 -22.02
N ARG A 147 41.38 0.16 -22.06
CA ARG A 147 42.82 0.32 -21.87
C ARG A 147 43.60 -0.61 -22.82
N PRO A 148 44.41 -0.06 -23.73
CA PRO A 148 45.37 -0.88 -24.48
C PRO A 148 46.50 -1.34 -23.55
N ILE A 149 46.92 -2.60 -23.66
CA ILE A 149 47.82 -3.24 -22.69
C ILE A 149 49.28 -3.27 -23.18
N SER A 150 49.49 -3.36 -24.50
CA SER A 150 50.82 -3.59 -25.09
C SER A 150 51.29 -2.44 -26.00
N ARG A 151 52.60 -2.46 -26.34
CA ARG A 151 53.20 -1.65 -27.41
C ARG A 151 54.03 -2.56 -28.33
N PRO A 152 53.67 -2.73 -29.62
CA PRO A 152 52.49 -2.19 -30.30
C PRO A 152 51.18 -2.64 -29.63
N ARG A 153 50.09 -1.89 -29.84
CA ARG A 153 48.79 -2.13 -29.17
C ARG A 153 48.10 -3.34 -29.79
N LEU A 154 48.52 -4.53 -29.38
CA LEU A 154 48.03 -5.81 -29.87
C LEU A 154 47.04 -6.48 -28.91
N ASP A 155 46.79 -5.86 -27.76
CA ASP A 155 45.85 -6.34 -26.76
C ASP A 155 45.19 -5.18 -26.00
N TYR A 156 44.01 -5.43 -25.43
CA TYR A 156 43.22 -4.44 -24.70
C TYR A 156 42.36 -5.06 -23.60
N SER A 157 41.98 -4.24 -22.62
CA SER A 157 40.85 -4.51 -21.73
C SER A 157 39.72 -3.54 -21.97
N LEU A 158 38.49 -4.04 -21.92
CA LEU A 158 37.26 -3.26 -22.03
C LEU A 158 36.31 -3.65 -20.90
N SER A 159 35.71 -2.69 -20.19
CA SER A 159 34.81 -3.00 -19.07
C SER A 159 33.83 -1.87 -18.75
N THR A 160 32.85 -2.15 -17.89
CA THR A 160 31.88 -1.15 -17.39
C THR A 160 32.44 -0.22 -16.32
N GLY A 161 33.67 -0.41 -15.86
CA GLY A 161 34.26 0.38 -14.76
C GLY A 161 33.76 0.01 -13.35
N GLY A 162 32.95 -1.05 -13.25
CA GLY A 162 32.32 -1.49 -12.00
C GLY A 162 31.02 -0.76 -11.71
N TYR A 163 30.06 -1.46 -11.12
CA TYR A 163 28.81 -0.85 -10.68
C TYR A 163 28.92 -0.36 -9.22
N PRO A 164 28.48 0.87 -8.91
CA PRO A 164 28.46 1.36 -7.54
C PRO A 164 27.65 0.43 -6.63
N ALA A 165 28.09 0.22 -5.39
CA ALA A 165 27.37 -0.63 -4.41
C ALA A 165 25.95 -0.13 -4.11
N THR A 166 25.68 1.16 -4.35
CA THR A 166 24.36 1.76 -4.20
C THR A 166 23.46 1.55 -5.43
N SER A 167 24.02 1.10 -6.55
CA SER A 167 23.25 0.86 -7.78
C SER A 167 22.50 -0.46 -7.72
N GLU A 168 21.31 -0.52 -8.30
CA GLU A 168 20.54 -1.76 -8.37
C GLU A 168 21.24 -2.83 -9.23
N CYS A 169 22.04 -2.42 -10.21
CA CYS A 169 22.83 -3.30 -11.06
C CYS A 169 23.90 -4.09 -10.29
N SER A 170 24.42 -3.53 -9.19
CA SER A 170 25.37 -4.23 -8.31
C SER A 170 24.79 -5.50 -7.67
N ARG A 171 23.45 -5.62 -7.60
CA ARG A 171 22.77 -6.83 -7.08
C ARG A 171 22.83 -8.01 -8.04
N VAL A 172 23.13 -7.77 -9.33
CA VAL A 172 23.16 -8.79 -10.38
C VAL A 172 24.61 -9.12 -10.79
N ALA A 173 25.48 -8.11 -10.89
CA ALA A 173 26.90 -8.29 -11.18
C ALA A 173 27.70 -7.16 -10.52
N ALA A 174 28.98 -7.39 -10.19
CA ALA A 174 29.87 -6.30 -9.77
C ALA A 174 30.25 -5.38 -10.93
N GLY A 175 30.13 -5.88 -12.16
CA GLY A 175 30.42 -5.21 -13.41
C GLY A 175 30.67 -6.24 -14.51
N LEU A 176 30.99 -5.76 -15.71
CA LEU A 176 31.27 -6.62 -16.86
C LEU A 176 32.62 -6.25 -17.47
N SER A 177 33.37 -7.26 -17.89
CA SER A 177 34.62 -7.09 -18.62
C SER A 177 34.63 -7.94 -19.89
N PHE A 178 35.27 -7.41 -20.92
CA PHE A 178 35.57 -8.07 -22.17
C PHE A 178 37.08 -8.08 -22.38
N ALA A 179 37.62 -9.24 -22.71
CA ALA A 179 38.99 -9.39 -23.19
C ALA A 179 38.99 -10.29 -24.44
N PRO A 180 39.80 -9.98 -25.48
CA PRO A 180 39.80 -10.75 -26.74
C PRO A 180 39.96 -12.27 -26.56
N ALA A 181 40.78 -12.69 -25.60
CA ALA A 181 41.05 -14.11 -25.34
C ALA A 181 39.98 -14.80 -24.47
N LEU A 182 39.21 -14.04 -23.68
CA LEU A 182 38.29 -14.58 -22.66
C LEU A 182 36.81 -14.30 -22.98
N GLY A 183 36.52 -13.42 -23.92
CA GLY A 183 35.17 -12.97 -24.22
C GLY A 183 34.56 -12.11 -23.11
N LEU A 184 33.23 -12.06 -23.06
CA LEU A 184 32.46 -11.38 -22.02
C LEU A 184 32.45 -12.20 -20.72
N VAL A 185 32.93 -11.61 -19.64
CA VAL A 185 32.93 -12.20 -18.30
C VAL A 185 32.41 -11.20 -17.27
N ASN A 186 31.86 -11.72 -16.17
CA ASN A 186 31.52 -10.87 -15.02
C ASN A 186 32.83 -10.43 -14.35
N GLN A 187 32.87 -9.18 -13.89
CA GLN A 187 33.96 -8.73 -13.04
C GLN A 187 33.89 -9.44 -11.69
N PRO A 188 35.05 -9.79 -11.10
CA PRO A 188 35.11 -10.35 -9.76
C PRO A 188 34.61 -9.38 -8.69
#